data_AF-A0A821TCQ3-F1
#
_entry.id   AF-A0A821TCQ3-F1
#
_cell.length_a   1.000
_cell.length_b   1.000
_cell.length_c   1.000
_cell.angle_alpha   90.00
_cell.angle_beta   90.00
_cell.angle_gamma   90.00
#
_symmetry.space_group_name_H-M   'P 1'
#
loop_
_entity.id
_entity.type
_entity.pdbx_description
1 polymer ?
#
loop_
_entity_poly.entity_id
_entity_poly.type
_entity_poly.pdbx_seq_one_letter_code
_entity_poly.pdbx_strand_id
1 'polypeptide(L)'
;MTDNSDNDLALTADHSQQSHHLKTLLPDPILRLQTVIGLSSGFNNLLWTQDGNYVLYSSHAIVVQMHIETQQQWFFIGHTDKISAIAFNSNSSLLATIQTGPNGKEYSFIKILDIQQRSKL
;
A
#
# COMPACT_ATOMS: atom_id res chain seq x y z
N MET A 1 69.19 -17.25 32.82
CA MET A 1 68.37 -16.59 31.79
C MET A 1 68.47 -17.45 30.55
N THR A 2 67.61 -18.45 30.44
CA THR A 2 67.54 -19.38 29.33
C THR A 2 66.13 -19.36 28.78
N ASP A 3 66.09 -19.22 27.46
CA ASP A 3 64.99 -19.43 26.52
C ASP A 3 64.12 -20.64 26.89
N ASN A 4 62.80 -20.49 26.78
CA ASN A 4 61.94 -21.53 26.25
C ASN A 4 60.58 -20.96 25.85
N SER A 5 60.43 -20.91 24.53
CA SER A 5 59.21 -20.96 23.76
C SER A 5 58.16 -21.94 24.29
N ASP A 6 57.07 -21.41 24.85
CA ASP A 6 55.78 -22.09 24.99
C ASP A 6 54.75 -21.30 24.17
N ASN A 7 54.83 -21.50 22.85
CA ASN A 7 53.85 -21.01 21.90
C ASN A 7 52.84 -22.14 21.63
N ASP A 8 52.01 -22.44 22.64
CA ASP A 8 50.95 -23.44 22.55
C ASP A 8 49.59 -22.78 22.28
N LEU A 9 49.21 -22.81 21.00
CA LEU A 9 47.92 -23.26 20.51
C LEU A 9 46.68 -22.84 21.32
N ALA A 10 46.36 -21.55 21.31
CA ALA A 10 44.97 -21.10 21.46
C ALA A 10 44.37 -20.86 20.07
N LEU A 11 43.90 -21.98 19.49
CA LEU A 11 42.77 -22.11 18.57
C LEU A 11 42.47 -20.85 17.74
N THR A 12 42.92 -20.88 16.50
CA THR A 12 42.38 -20.07 15.40
C THR A 12 40.86 -20.28 15.35
N ALA A 13 40.12 -19.40 16.00
CA ALA A 13 38.71 -19.20 15.70
C ALA A 13 38.66 -18.53 14.33
N ASP A 14 38.83 -19.33 13.28
CA ASP A 14 38.29 -19.01 11.95
C ASP A 14 36.76 -19.12 12.07
N HIS A 15 36.18 -18.19 12.83
CA HIS A 15 34.78 -17.86 12.67
C HIS A 15 34.70 -17.12 11.36
N SER A 16 34.59 -17.91 10.29
CA SER A 16 33.60 -17.72 9.24
C SER A 16 32.75 -16.48 9.49
N GLN A 17 33.28 -15.32 9.10
CA GLN A 17 32.44 -14.20 8.72
C GLN A 17 31.84 -14.57 7.37
N GLN A 18 31.00 -15.60 7.39
CA GLN A 18 29.91 -15.76 6.48
C GLN A 18 29.01 -14.57 6.82
N SER A 19 29.39 -13.42 6.26
CA SER A 19 28.54 -12.25 6.12
C SER A 19 27.30 -12.83 5.49
N HIS A 20 26.29 -13.09 6.33
CA HIS A 20 24.94 -13.29 5.88
C HIS A 20 24.67 -12.01 5.13
N HIS A 21 24.84 -12.09 3.81
CA HIS A 21 24.36 -11.17 2.84
C HIS A 21 22.84 -11.24 2.99
N LEU A 22 22.34 -10.62 4.06
CA LEU A 22 20.98 -10.16 4.15
C LEU A 22 20.91 -9.26 2.94
N LYS A 23 20.40 -9.83 1.83
CA LYS A 23 20.02 -9.11 0.64
C LYS A 23 19.18 -7.99 1.18
N THR A 24 19.78 -6.80 1.26
CA THR A 24 19.13 -5.59 1.70
C THR A 24 17.87 -5.56 0.85
N LEU A 25 16.71 -5.71 1.48
CA LEU A 25 15.45 -5.66 0.76
C LEU A 25 15.40 -4.25 0.21
N LEU A 26 15.80 -4.11 -1.07
CA LEU A 26 15.74 -2.85 -1.78
C LEU A 26 14.28 -2.39 -1.72
N PRO A 27 14.00 -1.08 -1.72
CA PRO A 27 12.65 -0.57 -1.74
C PRO A 27 12.03 -0.72 -3.13
N ASP A 28 12.07 -1.92 -3.70
CA ASP A 28 11.15 -2.37 -4.75
C ASP A 28 10.01 -3.09 -4.04
N PRO A 29 8.74 -2.93 -4.46
CA PRO A 29 7.64 -3.41 -3.65
C PRO A 29 7.79 -4.90 -3.39
N ILE A 30 8.15 -5.25 -2.15
CA ILE A 30 8.38 -6.61 -1.68
C ILE A 30 7.06 -7.39 -1.77
N LEU A 31 5.92 -6.66 -1.74
CA LEU A 31 4.57 -7.17 -1.90
C LEU A 31 3.75 -6.25 -2.80
N ARG A 32 2.84 -6.84 -3.57
CA ARG A 32 1.85 -6.13 -4.40
C ARG A 32 0.45 -6.48 -3.94
N LEU A 33 -0.42 -5.47 -3.85
CA LEU A 33 -1.82 -5.67 -3.52
C LEU A 33 -2.52 -6.39 -4.69
N GLN A 34 -3.01 -7.60 -4.42
CA GLN A 34 -3.69 -8.41 -5.44
C GLN A 34 -5.21 -8.25 -5.41
N THR A 35 -5.78 -8.13 -4.22
CA THR A 35 -7.23 -8.12 -4.02
C THR A 35 -7.57 -7.49 -2.68
N VAL A 36 -8.67 -6.75 -2.67
CA VAL A 36 -9.32 -6.25 -1.47
C VAL A 36 -10.67 -6.94 -1.34
N ILE A 37 -10.90 -7.55 -0.18
CA ILE A 37 -12.18 -8.15 0.20
C ILE A 37 -12.76 -7.30 1.33
N GLY A 38 -13.99 -6.82 1.16
CA GLY A 38 -14.69 -6.02 2.16
C GLY A 38 -14.71 -4.52 1.86
N LEU A 39 -15.72 -3.88 2.45
CA LEU A 39 -16.05 -2.46 2.33
C LEU A 39 -15.86 -1.78 3.70
N SER A 40 -15.41 -0.53 3.73
CA SER A 40 -15.40 0.25 4.98
C SER A 40 -16.80 0.43 5.53
N SER A 41 -16.97 0.36 6.85
CA SER A 41 -18.22 0.77 7.48
C SER A 41 -18.43 2.28 7.37
N GLY A 42 -19.67 2.68 7.06
CA GLY A 42 -20.07 4.09 6.92
C GLY A 42 -21.11 4.28 5.81
N PHE A 43 -21.46 5.54 5.59
CA PHE A 43 -22.23 6.00 4.43
C PHE A 43 -21.29 6.69 3.45
N ASN A 44 -21.69 6.80 2.17
CA ASN A 44 -20.98 7.56 1.12
C ASN A 44 -19.60 7.01 0.72
N ASN A 45 -19.42 5.70 0.81
CA ASN A 45 -18.17 5.00 0.53
C ASN A 45 -18.28 3.97 -0.61
N LEU A 46 -19.37 4.02 -1.38
CA LEU A 46 -19.62 3.17 -2.55
C LEU A 46 -20.38 3.97 -3.62
N LEU A 47 -19.96 3.84 -4.88
CA LEU A 47 -20.56 4.49 -6.05
C LEU A 47 -20.56 3.53 -7.25
N TRP A 48 -21.56 3.67 -8.12
CA TRP A 48 -21.59 3.01 -9.42
C TRP A 48 -21.18 3.99 -10.51
N THR A 49 -20.45 3.53 -11.51
CA THR A 49 -20.25 4.33 -12.73
C THR A 49 -21.56 4.43 -13.50
N GLN A 50 -21.76 5.52 -14.25
CA GLN A 50 -22.98 5.77 -15.01
C GLN A 50 -23.33 4.65 -16.00
N ASP A 51 -22.32 3.98 -16.56
CA ASP A 51 -22.48 2.84 -17.47
C ASP A 51 -22.79 1.52 -16.76
N GLY A 52 -22.72 1.47 -15.42
CA GLY A 52 -22.97 0.28 -14.61
C GLY A 52 -21.84 -0.76 -14.64
N ASN A 53 -20.76 -0.53 -15.38
CA ASN A 53 -19.70 -1.52 -15.59
C ASN A 53 -18.75 -1.64 -14.39
N TYR A 54 -18.67 -0.60 -13.55
CA TYR A 54 -17.79 -0.56 -12.39
C TYR A 54 -18.52 -0.13 -11.12
N VAL A 55 -18.11 -0.74 -10.02
CA VAL A 55 -18.37 -0.23 -8.66
C VAL A 55 -17.07 0.29 -8.08
N LEU A 56 -17.14 1.46 -7.47
CA LEU A 56 -16.03 2.06 -6.73
C LEU A 56 -16.39 2.10 -5.27
N TYR A 57 -15.46 1.67 -4.43
CA TYR A 57 -15.68 1.66 -3.00
C TYR A 57 -14.41 1.85 -2.19
N SER A 58 -14.52 2.37 -0.97
CA SER A 58 -13.36 2.55 -0.11
C SER A 58 -13.18 1.38 0.87
N SER A 59 -11.94 0.93 1.03
CA SER A 59 -11.48 0.02 2.08
C SER A 59 -10.37 0.71 2.87
N HIS A 60 -10.73 1.24 4.03
CA HIS A 60 -9.91 2.12 4.86
C HIS A 60 -9.32 3.30 4.05
N ALA A 61 -8.02 3.26 3.72
CA ALA A 61 -7.30 4.33 3.02
C ALA A 61 -7.17 4.11 1.50
N ILE A 62 -7.83 3.09 0.94
CA ILE A 62 -7.71 2.70 -0.47
C ILE A 62 -9.09 2.80 -1.13
N VAL A 63 -9.16 3.32 -2.36
CA VAL A 63 -10.33 3.13 -3.22
C VAL A 63 -10.09 1.95 -4.16
N VAL A 64 -11.06 1.05 -4.22
CA VAL A 64 -11.10 -0.07 -5.15
C VAL A 64 -12.10 0.26 -6.25
N GLN A 65 -11.68 0.18 -7.51
CA GLN A 65 -12.57 0.10 -8.65
C GLN A 65 -12.64 -1.35 -9.10
N MET A 66 -13.83 -1.92 -9.12
CA MET A 66 -14.06 -3.31 -9.52
C MET A 66 -14.93 -3.34 -10.77
N HIS A 67 -14.48 -4.03 -11.82
CA HIS A 67 -15.32 -4.38 -12.95
C HIS A 67 -16.27 -5.51 -12.54
N ILE A 68 -17.57 -5.34 -12.77
CA ILE A 68 -18.60 -6.19 -12.18
C ILE A 68 -18.57 -7.60 -12.76
N GLU A 69 -18.48 -7.73 -14.08
CA GLU A 69 -18.57 -9.03 -14.73
C GLU A 69 -17.31 -9.88 -14.55
N THR A 70 -16.14 -9.22 -14.50
CA THR A 70 -14.83 -9.88 -14.50
C THR A 70 -14.19 -9.92 -13.13
N GLN A 71 -14.75 -9.17 -12.16
CA GLN A 71 -14.21 -8.97 -10.81
C GLN A 71 -12.79 -8.40 -10.79
N GLN A 72 -12.30 -7.86 -11.91
CA GLN A 72 -10.98 -7.23 -11.97
C GLN A 72 -10.97 -5.97 -11.12
N GLN A 73 -9.95 -5.83 -10.27
CA GLN A 73 -9.80 -4.70 -9.37
C GLN A 73 -8.64 -3.79 -9.80
N TRP A 74 -8.84 -2.48 -9.61
CA TRP A 74 -7.81 -1.45 -9.64
C TRP A 74 -7.82 -0.68 -8.32
N PHE A 75 -6.66 -0.21 -7.90
CA PHE A 75 -6.47 0.40 -6.59
C PHE A 75 -5.97 1.84 -6.74
N PHE A 76 -6.70 2.78 -6.14
CA PHE A 76 -6.23 4.15 -5.96
C PHE A 76 -5.69 4.30 -4.55
N ILE A 77 -4.36 4.40 -4.45
CA ILE A 77 -3.61 4.47 -3.19
C ILE A 77 -3.12 5.90 -2.98
N GLY A 78 -2.97 6.31 -1.71
CA GLY A 78 -2.24 7.52 -1.35
C GLY A 78 -2.91 8.35 -0.26
N HIS A 79 -4.09 7.98 0.21
CA HIS A 79 -4.57 8.40 1.53
C HIS A 79 -3.78 7.64 2.60
N THR A 80 -3.57 8.27 3.74
CA THR A 80 -2.81 7.73 4.88
C THR A 80 -3.71 7.31 6.05
N ASP A 81 -5.00 7.63 5.98
CA ASP A 81 -6.02 7.34 6.98
C ASP A 81 -7.38 7.07 6.28
N LYS A 82 -8.41 6.77 7.06
CA LYS A 82 -9.74 6.37 6.60
C LYS A 82 -10.33 7.40 5.64
N ILE A 83 -10.70 6.93 4.45
CA ILE A 83 -11.52 7.68 3.51
C ILE A 83 -12.91 7.85 4.12
N SER A 84 -13.28 9.10 4.31
CA SER A 84 -14.53 9.52 4.92
C SER A 84 -15.68 9.69 3.93
N ALA A 85 -15.39 10.01 2.66
CA ALA A 85 -16.38 10.03 1.59
C ALA A 85 -15.73 9.91 0.21
N ILE A 86 -16.52 9.48 -0.78
CA ILE A 86 -16.18 9.50 -2.20
C ILE A 86 -17.33 10.11 -3.01
N ALA A 87 -17.01 10.79 -4.13
CA ALA A 87 -18.02 11.39 -5.02
C ALA A 87 -17.54 11.40 -6.48
N PHE A 88 -18.47 11.18 -7.42
CA PHE A 88 -18.21 11.32 -8.85
C PHE A 88 -18.60 12.70 -9.36
N ASN A 89 -17.98 13.11 -10.47
CA ASN A 89 -18.59 14.10 -11.36
C ASN A 89 -19.75 13.47 -12.18
N SER A 90 -20.48 14.30 -12.93
CA SER A 90 -21.74 13.90 -13.58
C SER A 90 -21.64 12.74 -14.58
N ASN A 91 -20.48 12.54 -15.20
CA ASN A 91 -20.25 11.49 -16.21
C ASN A 91 -19.37 10.33 -15.69
N SER A 92 -19.12 10.26 -14.38
CA SER A 92 -18.26 9.26 -13.75
C SER A 92 -16.82 9.19 -14.31
N SER A 93 -16.26 10.29 -14.85
CA SER A 93 -14.86 10.30 -15.33
C SER A 93 -13.86 10.69 -14.23
N LEU A 94 -14.28 11.55 -13.30
CA LEU A 94 -13.46 12.05 -12.19
C LEU A 94 -14.05 11.62 -10.85
N LEU A 95 -13.18 11.13 -9.98
CA LEU A 95 -13.51 10.74 -8.62
C LEU A 95 -12.84 11.71 -7.63
N ALA A 96 -13.64 12.30 -6.74
CA ALA A 96 -13.17 12.99 -5.55
C ALA A 96 -13.19 12.04 -4.35
N THR A 97 -12.12 12.02 -3.57
CA THR A 97 -11.99 11.19 -2.37
C THR A 97 -11.45 12.04 -1.22
N ILE A 98 -12.02 11.90 -0.02
CA ILE A 98 -11.64 12.73 1.12
C ILE A 98 -11.28 11.90 2.35
N GLN A 99 -10.13 12.20 2.94
CA GLN A 99 -9.72 11.77 4.27
C GLN A 99 -9.86 12.97 5.22
N THR A 100 -10.60 12.77 6.31
CA THR A 100 -10.72 13.78 7.38
C THR A 100 -9.68 13.49 8.45
N GLY A 101 -8.87 14.48 8.80
CA GLY A 101 -7.86 14.32 9.86
C GLY A 101 -8.50 14.05 11.23
N PRO A 102 -7.88 13.24 12.10
CA PRO A 102 -8.43 12.96 13.42
C PRO A 102 -8.62 14.24 14.24
N ASN A 103 -9.83 14.39 14.78
CA ASN A 103 -10.21 15.43 15.74
C ASN A 103 -9.89 16.88 15.33
N GLY A 104 -9.87 17.19 14.02
CA GLY A 104 -9.64 18.54 13.51
C GLY A 104 -8.22 19.09 13.77
N LYS A 105 -7.28 18.24 14.17
CA LYS A 105 -5.89 18.62 14.47
C LYS A 105 -4.91 18.33 13.34
N GLU A 106 -5.34 17.57 12.33
CA GLU A 106 -4.57 17.26 11.13
C GLU A 106 -5.26 17.78 9.86
N TYR A 107 -4.48 17.94 8.79
CA TYR A 107 -4.99 18.35 7.50
C TYR A 107 -5.95 17.29 6.93
N SER A 108 -7.07 17.75 6.40
CA SER A 108 -7.92 16.90 5.56
C SER A 108 -7.36 16.89 4.14
N PHE A 109 -7.35 15.72 3.51
CA PHE A 109 -6.83 15.56 2.16
C PHE A 109 -7.95 15.21 1.21
N ILE A 110 -8.05 15.99 0.12
CA ILE A 110 -8.93 15.68 -1.01
C ILE A 110 -8.03 15.28 -2.17
N LYS A 111 -8.34 14.15 -2.80
CA LYS A 111 -7.69 13.73 -4.05
C LYS A 111 -8.73 13.67 -5.16
N ILE A 112 -8.39 14.24 -6.30
CA ILE A 112 -9.15 14.14 -7.55
C ILE A 112 -8.41 13.16 -8.45
N LEU A 113 -9.12 12.15 -8.93
CA LEU A 113 -8.57 11.02 -9.67
C LEU A 113 -9.32 10.89 -10.99
N ASP A 114 -8.61 10.72 -12.09
CA ASP A 114 -9.17 10.26 -13.35
C ASP A 114 -9.28 8.73 -13.30
N ILE A 115 -10.50 8.19 -13.31
CA ILE A 115 -10.71 6.75 -13.14
C ILE A 115 -10.37 5.94 -14.40
N GLN A 116 -10.12 6.60 -15.54
CA GLN A 116 -9.63 5.96 -16.75
C GLN A 116 -8.10 5.91 -16.80
N GLN A 117 -7.42 6.81 -16.09
CA GLN A 117 -5.97 6.77 -15.88
C GLN A 117 -5.60 5.74 -14.81
N ARG A 118 -5.80 4.47 -15.17
CA ARG A 118 -5.48 3.33 -14.32
C ARG A 118 -3.97 3.14 -14.32
N SER A 119 -3.31 3.54 -13.24
CA SER A 119 -1.96 3.08 -12.98
C SER A 119 -1.99 1.57 -12.78
N LYS A 120 -1.33 0.81 -13.66
CA LYS A 120 -0.91 -0.55 -13.33
C LYS A 120 0.28 -0.40 -12.39
N LEU A 121 0.06 -0.63 -11.09
CA LEU A 121 1.15 -0.82 -10.14
C LEU A 121 1.90 -2.10 -10.47
#